data_AF-A0A536HPR0-F1
#
_entry.id   AF-A0A536HPR0-F1
#
_cell.length_a   1.000
_cell.length_b   1.000
_cell.length_c   1.000
_cell.angle_alpha   90.00
_cell.angle_beta   90.00
_cell.angle_gamma   90.00
#
_symmetry.space_group_name_H-M   'P 1'
#
loop_
_entity.id
_entity.type
_entity.pdbx_description
1 polymer ?
#
loop_
_entity_poly.entity_id
_entity_poly.type
_entity_poly.pdbx_seq_one_letter_code
_entity_poly.pdbx_strand_id
1 'polypeptide(L)'
;MAERNLDPMIGDLRDEDVEGREWERVRPRRISEADWKRFEGYMREILQALGMPLDTPGTNRTPYRYLSAMFDSTEGYEGDAKLVTAFPTECEGGPDCEVSQLIDGPIPFYALCEHHAFPFFGHAYVGYIAHEHII
;
A
#
# COMPACT_ATOMS: atom_id res chain seq x y z
N MET A 1 43.47 -3.77 31.17
CA MET A 1 42.95 -2.57 30.49
C MET A 1 43.09 -2.80 29.00
N ALA A 2 41.98 -3.07 28.32
CA ALA A 2 41.85 -3.00 26.88
C ALA A 2 40.38 -2.68 26.65
N GLU A 3 40.12 -1.45 26.23
CA GLU A 3 38.80 -0.86 26.09
C GLU A 3 38.04 -1.56 24.96
N ARG A 4 36.89 -2.17 25.30
CA ARG A 4 35.91 -2.59 24.30
C ARG A 4 35.19 -1.32 23.85
N ASN A 5 35.45 -0.89 22.61
CA ASN A 5 34.62 0.11 21.96
C ASN A 5 33.18 -0.41 21.90
N LEU A 6 32.31 0.24 22.67
CA LEU A 6 30.87 0.06 22.63
C LEU A 6 30.38 0.78 21.37
N ASP A 7 29.99 -0.01 20.37
CA ASP A 7 29.24 0.49 19.23
C ASP A 7 27.90 1.06 19.73
N PRO A 8 27.45 2.25 19.31
CA PRO A 8 26.22 2.83 19.82
C PRO A 8 25.02 2.04 19.26
N MET A 9 24.41 1.26 20.14
CA MET A 9 23.11 0.62 19.95
C MET A 9 22.02 1.69 19.76
N ILE A 10 21.71 2.05 18.50
CA ILE A 10 20.47 2.74 18.14
C ILE A 10 19.75 1.90 17.09
N GLY A 11 18.70 1.19 17.52
CA GLY A 11 17.82 0.40 16.66
C GLY A 11 18.42 -0.95 16.29
N ASP A 12 17.97 -2.03 16.93
CA ASP A 12 18.41 -3.41 16.69
C ASP A 12 17.87 -3.97 15.37
N LEU A 13 18.27 -3.37 14.25
CA LEU A 13 18.10 -3.92 12.91
C LEU A 13 19.46 -3.84 12.22
N ARG A 14 20.12 -4.99 12.08
CA ARG A 14 21.31 -5.14 11.23
C ARG A 14 20.84 -5.07 9.77
N ASP A 15 21.68 -4.62 8.84
CA ASP A 15 21.37 -4.66 7.40
C ASP A 15 20.97 -6.06 6.92
N GLU A 16 21.48 -7.10 7.59
CA GLU A 16 21.14 -8.51 7.37
C GLU A 16 19.70 -8.87 7.82
N ASP A 17 19.07 -8.06 8.68
CA ASP A 17 17.66 -8.20 9.09
C ASP A 17 16.70 -7.58 8.04
N VAL A 18 17.25 -6.97 6.97
CA VAL A 18 16.53 -6.33 5.85
C VAL A 18 16.60 -7.18 4.57
N GLU A 19 17.13 -8.42 4.61
CA GLU A 19 17.07 -9.34 3.47
C GLU A 19 15.66 -9.93 3.29
N GLY A 20 14.94 -9.44 2.28
CA GLY A 20 13.70 -10.04 1.78
C GLY A 20 12.43 -9.40 2.33
N ARG A 21 12.38 -8.06 2.33
CA ARG A 21 11.24 -7.25 2.75
C ARG A 21 9.93 -7.79 2.17
N GLU A 22 9.06 -8.29 3.03
CA GLU A 22 7.77 -8.88 2.65
C GLU A 22 6.91 -7.92 1.81
N TRP A 23 7.02 -6.62 2.08
CA TRP A 23 6.28 -5.55 1.42
C TRP A 23 6.76 -5.24 -0.01
N GLU A 24 7.92 -5.73 -0.43
CA GLU A 24 8.42 -5.66 -1.82
C GLU A 24 7.87 -6.81 -2.68
N ARG A 25 7.33 -7.86 -2.04
CA ARG A 25 6.93 -9.07 -2.74
C ARG A 25 5.61 -8.85 -3.45
N VAL A 26 5.67 -8.64 -4.76
CA VAL A 26 4.47 -8.60 -5.59
C VAL A 26 3.89 -10.01 -5.73
N ARG A 27 2.69 -10.22 -5.20
CA ARG A 27 1.94 -11.49 -5.26
C ARG A 27 0.58 -11.25 -5.90
N PRO A 28 0.52 -11.20 -7.24
CA PRO A 28 -0.71 -10.88 -7.93
C PRO A 28 -1.74 -11.96 -7.68
N ARG A 29 -2.93 -11.58 -7.23
CA ARG A 29 -3.99 -12.54 -6.99
C ARG A 29 -4.57 -12.99 -8.33
N ARG A 30 -5.01 -14.25 -8.40
CA ARG A 30 -5.61 -14.81 -9.62
C ARG A 30 -7.01 -15.30 -9.31
N ILE A 31 -7.97 -14.81 -10.09
CA ILE A 31 -9.35 -15.30 -10.08
C ILE A 31 -9.59 -15.94 -11.44
N SER A 32 -10.05 -17.19 -11.46
CA SER A 32 -10.34 -17.88 -12.72
C SER A 32 -11.51 -17.19 -13.45
N GLU A 33 -11.57 -17.28 -14.78
CA GLU A 33 -12.70 -16.72 -15.53
C GLU A 33 -14.05 -17.32 -15.08
N ALA A 34 -14.05 -18.59 -14.66
CA ALA A 34 -15.24 -19.26 -14.14
C ALA A 34 -15.68 -18.66 -12.80
N ASP A 35 -14.74 -18.44 -11.88
CA ASP A 35 -15.03 -17.79 -10.60
C ASP A 35 -15.46 -16.35 -10.78
N TRP A 36 -14.85 -15.62 -11.71
CA TRP A 36 -15.22 -14.23 -12.02
C TRP A 36 -16.68 -14.14 -12.47
N LYS A 37 -17.09 -14.99 -13.43
CA LYS A 37 -18.49 -15.08 -13.88
C LYS A 37 -19.43 -15.46 -12.74
N ARG A 38 -19.02 -16.37 -11.85
CA ARG A 38 -19.79 -16.76 -10.68
C ARG A 38 -19.98 -15.58 -9.72
N PHE A 39 -18.93 -14.84 -9.41
CA PHE A 39 -18.99 -13.68 -8.51
C PHE A 39 -19.77 -12.51 -9.10
N GLU A 40 -19.68 -12.29 -10.41
CA GLU A 40 -20.57 -11.35 -11.11
C GLU A 40 -22.05 -11.74 -10.93
N GLY A 41 -22.36 -13.04 -10.98
CA GLY A 41 -23.69 -13.58 -10.65
C GLY A 41 -24.13 -13.22 -9.23
N TYR A 42 -23.26 -13.39 -8.22
CA TYR A 42 -23.56 -13.00 -6.84
C TYR A 42 -23.83 -11.51 -6.70
N MET A 43 -23.03 -10.67 -7.37
CA MET A 43 -23.25 -9.22 -7.34
C MET A 43 -24.56 -8.83 -8.01
N ARG A 44 -24.96 -9.53 -9.07
CA ARG A 44 -26.28 -9.36 -9.71
C ARG A 44 -27.41 -9.65 -8.72
N GLU A 45 -27.36 -10.79 -8.04
CA GLU A 45 -28.37 -11.20 -7.05
C GLU A 45 -28.46 -10.20 -5.88
N ILE A 46 -27.31 -9.80 -5.31
CA ILE A 46 -27.26 -8.84 -4.19
C ILE A 46 -27.84 -7.49 -4.61
N LEU A 47 -27.41 -6.93 -5.74
CA LEU A 47 -27.88 -5.62 -6.20
C LEU A 47 -29.38 -5.62 -6.53
N GLN A 48 -29.90 -6.72 -7.08
CA GLN A 48 -31.34 -6.87 -7.29
C GLN A 48 -32.12 -6.96 -5.98
N ALA A 49 -31.62 -7.69 -4.98
CA ALA A 49 -32.23 -7.78 -3.66
C ALA A 49 -32.27 -6.40 -2.95
N LEU A 50 -31.30 -5.53 -3.24
CA LEU A 50 -31.28 -4.13 -2.79
C LEU A 50 -32.16 -3.19 -3.64
N GLY A 51 -32.89 -3.72 -4.63
CA GLY A 51 -33.85 -2.97 -5.45
C GLY A 51 -33.27 -2.29 -6.69
N MET A 52 -32.01 -2.57 -7.06
CA MET A 52 -31.43 -2.01 -8.29
C MET A 52 -31.96 -2.74 -9.54
N PRO A 53 -32.60 -2.03 -10.50
CA PRO A 53 -32.94 -2.64 -11.79
C PRO A 53 -31.65 -2.92 -12.58
N LEU A 54 -31.45 -4.14 -13.06
CA LEU A 54 -30.24 -4.58 -13.80
C LEU A 54 -30.52 -4.91 -15.27
N ASP A 55 -31.66 -4.49 -15.78
CA ASP A 55 -32.14 -4.64 -17.15
C ASP A 55 -32.03 -3.35 -17.98
N THR A 56 -31.54 -2.27 -17.38
CA THR A 56 -31.32 -1.00 -18.09
C THR A 56 -29.96 -0.99 -18.81
N PRO A 57 -29.80 -0.20 -19.90
CA PRO A 57 -28.50 0.01 -20.53
C PRO A 57 -27.43 0.55 -19.57
N GLY A 58 -27.84 1.31 -18.54
CA GLY A 58 -26.93 1.90 -17.56
C GLY A 58 -26.49 0.95 -16.45
N THR A 59 -27.24 -0.13 -16.20
CA THR A 59 -27.05 -0.99 -15.02
C THR A 59 -26.79 -2.46 -15.32
N ASN A 60 -27.04 -2.93 -16.56
CA ASN A 60 -26.82 -4.33 -16.94
C ASN A 60 -25.39 -4.85 -16.69
N ARG A 61 -24.40 -3.97 -16.78
CA ARG A 61 -22.97 -4.20 -16.51
C ARG A 61 -22.51 -3.74 -15.13
N THR A 62 -23.41 -3.25 -14.27
CA THR A 62 -23.05 -2.86 -12.89
C THR A 62 -22.42 -3.99 -12.08
N PRO A 63 -22.91 -5.25 -12.11
CA PRO A 63 -22.28 -6.34 -11.36
C PRO A 63 -20.81 -6.54 -11.72
N TYR A 64 -20.51 -6.55 -13.03
CA TYR A 64 -19.15 -6.63 -13.54
C TYR A 64 -18.29 -5.45 -13.05
N ARG A 65 -18.78 -4.21 -13.24
CA ARG A 65 -18.04 -3.00 -12.85
C ARG A 65 -17.79 -2.93 -11.35
N TYR A 66 -18.76 -3.36 -10.53
CA TYR A 66 -18.63 -3.40 -9.09
C TYR A 66 -17.54 -4.39 -8.67
N LEU A 67 -17.55 -5.60 -9.24
CA LEU A 67 -16.52 -6.61 -8.95
C LEU A 67 -15.13 -6.13 -9.38
N SER A 68 -14.99 -5.52 -10.56
CA SER A 68 -13.74 -4.90 -11.00
C SER A 68 -13.27 -3.80 -10.04
N ALA A 69 -14.16 -2.88 -9.66
CA ALA A 69 -13.81 -1.80 -8.73
C ALA A 69 -13.35 -2.34 -7.36
N MET A 70 -13.99 -3.39 -6.85
CA MET A 70 -13.57 -4.03 -5.60
C MET A 70 -12.23 -4.75 -5.73
N PHE A 71 -11.96 -5.38 -6.87
CA PHE A 71 -10.67 -6.00 -7.17
C PHE A 71 -9.56 -4.94 -7.17
N ASP A 72 -9.73 -3.88 -7.95
CA ASP A 72 -8.75 -2.81 -8.12
C ASP A 72 -8.52 -2.03 -6.80
N SER A 73 -9.58 -1.66 -6.09
CA SER A 73 -9.48 -0.93 -4.81
C SER A 73 -8.81 -1.70 -3.67
N THR A 74 -8.52 -3.00 -3.88
CA THR A 74 -7.85 -3.85 -2.91
C THR A 74 -6.52 -4.39 -3.41
N GLU A 75 -6.00 -3.88 -4.54
CA GLU A 75 -4.74 -4.34 -5.15
C GLU A 75 -3.52 -4.17 -4.25
N GLY A 76 -3.59 -3.28 -3.24
CA GLY A 76 -2.54 -3.11 -2.25
C GLY A 76 -2.18 -4.38 -1.47
N TYR A 77 -3.06 -5.39 -1.38
CA TYR A 77 -2.72 -6.70 -0.81
C TYR A 77 -1.70 -7.49 -1.62
N GLU A 78 -1.55 -7.14 -2.90
CA GLU A 78 -0.65 -7.81 -3.85
C GLU A 78 0.75 -7.19 -3.81
N GLY A 79 0.96 -6.10 -3.07
CA GLY A 79 2.24 -5.37 -2.97
C GLY A 79 2.49 -4.40 -4.13
N ASP A 80 3.47 -3.51 -3.96
CA ASP A 80 3.92 -2.58 -5.01
C ASP A 80 5.46 -2.58 -5.08
N ALA A 81 5.98 -2.94 -6.26
CA ALA A 81 7.42 -2.99 -6.53
C ALA A 81 8.11 -1.62 -6.43
N LYS A 82 7.36 -0.52 -6.47
CA LYS A 82 7.89 0.85 -6.39
C LYS A 82 8.16 1.32 -4.96
N LEU A 83 7.78 0.53 -3.94
CA LEU A 83 7.87 0.93 -2.54
C LEU A 83 9.32 1.08 -2.02
N VAL A 84 10.36 0.79 -2.83
CA VAL A 84 11.78 0.81 -2.42
C VAL A 84 12.64 1.64 -3.36
N THR A 85 12.17 2.83 -3.73
CA THR A 85 13.12 3.77 -4.34
C THR A 85 13.76 4.55 -3.19
N ALA A 86 15.08 4.51 -3.11
CA ALA A 86 15.84 5.32 -2.17
C ALA A 86 17.04 5.93 -2.90
N PHE A 87 17.38 7.15 -2.54
CA PHE A 87 18.48 7.92 -3.10
C PHE A 87 19.47 8.30 -2.00
N PRO A 88 20.78 8.34 -2.29
CA PRO A 88 21.75 8.80 -1.31
C PRO A 88 21.50 10.27 -0.95
N THR A 89 21.75 10.63 0.31
CA THR A 89 21.74 12.04 0.73
C THR A 89 22.93 12.80 0.16
N GLU A 90 22.79 14.11 -0.02
CA GLU A 90 23.88 14.99 -0.49
C GLU A 90 24.99 15.21 0.57
N CYS A 91 24.82 14.64 1.77
CA CYS A 91 25.65 14.87 2.95
C CYS A 91 26.04 13.54 3.61
N GLU A 92 27.19 12.99 3.25
CA GLU A 92 27.72 11.69 3.71
C GLU A 92 28.32 11.73 5.15
N GLY A 93 27.69 12.45 6.09
CA GLY A 93 28.05 12.36 7.51
C GLY A 93 29.30 13.14 7.98
N GLY A 94 29.66 14.22 7.28
CA GLY A 94 30.65 15.18 7.78
C GLY A 94 30.20 15.90 9.07
N PRO A 95 31.13 16.53 9.83
CA PRO A 95 30.81 17.21 11.10
C PRO A 95 29.83 18.39 10.94
N ASP A 96 29.64 18.90 9.73
CA ASP A 96 28.69 19.97 9.38
C ASP A 96 27.38 19.43 8.76
N CYS A 97 27.19 18.10 8.70
CA CYS A 97 26.00 17.49 8.14
C CYS A 97 24.87 17.48 9.18
N GLU A 98 23.88 18.35 8.99
CA GLU A 98 22.67 18.33 9.80
C GLU A 98 21.76 17.15 9.42
N VAL A 99 21.32 16.41 10.43
CA VAL A 99 20.30 15.37 10.29
C VAL A 99 19.03 16.01 9.70
N SER A 100 18.69 15.63 8.48
CA SER A 100 17.59 16.26 7.74
C SER A 100 16.25 15.63 8.15
N GLN A 101 15.35 16.48 8.65
CA GLN A 101 13.95 16.12 8.86
C GLN A 101 13.17 16.38 7.58
N LEU A 102 12.54 15.35 7.02
CA LEU A 102 11.67 15.47 5.86
C LEU A 102 10.23 15.28 6.30
N ILE A 103 9.36 16.15 5.79
CA ILE A 103 7.90 16.05 5.94
C ILE A 103 7.32 16.10 4.54
N ASP A 104 6.70 15.01 4.10
CA ASP A 104 5.95 14.95 2.87
C ASP A 104 4.45 14.98 3.15
N GLY A 105 3.72 15.71 2.33
CA GLY A 105 2.27 15.86 2.41
C GLY A 105 1.76 17.27 2.12
N PRO A 106 0.44 17.43 1.96
CA PRO A 106 -0.59 16.40 2.14
C PRO A 106 -0.65 15.39 0.98
N ILE A 107 -0.53 14.10 1.28
CA ILE A 107 -0.68 13.00 0.31
C ILE A 107 -2.14 12.56 0.30
N PRO A 108 -2.90 12.76 -0.80
CA PRO A 108 -4.28 12.29 -0.88
C PRO A 108 -4.33 10.76 -0.89
N PHE A 109 -5.23 10.17 -0.11
CA PHE A 109 -5.45 8.72 -0.11
C PHE A 109 -6.93 8.37 -0.14
N TYR A 110 -7.22 7.17 -0.66
CA TYR A 110 -8.53 6.55 -0.70
C TYR A 110 -8.38 5.10 -0.23
N ALA A 111 -9.25 4.66 0.66
CA ALA A 111 -9.21 3.32 1.22
C ALA A 111 -10.62 2.81 1.54
N LEU A 112 -10.73 1.52 1.85
CA LEU A 112 -11.96 0.88 2.29
C LEU A 112 -11.86 0.55 3.79
N CYS A 113 -12.88 0.91 4.56
CA CYS A 113 -12.97 0.53 5.97
C CYS A 113 -13.23 -0.98 6.07
N GLU A 114 -12.35 -1.73 6.73
CA GLU A 114 -12.48 -3.19 6.86
C GLU A 114 -13.79 -3.66 7.50
N HIS A 115 -14.37 -2.85 8.39
CA HIS A 115 -15.61 -3.20 9.09
C HIS A 115 -16.85 -3.21 8.18
N HIS A 116 -16.85 -2.39 7.13
CA HIS A 116 -18.05 -2.15 6.33
C HIS A 116 -17.81 -2.19 4.82
N ALA A 117 -16.55 -2.27 4.38
CA ALA A 117 -16.11 -2.07 3.01
C ALA A 117 -16.62 -0.76 2.37
N PHE A 118 -16.87 0.27 3.19
CA PHE A 118 -17.21 1.60 2.71
C PHE A 118 -15.96 2.46 2.50
N PRO A 119 -15.94 3.31 1.45
CA PRO A 119 -14.82 4.18 1.20
C PRO A 119 -14.65 5.23 2.30
N PHE A 120 -13.40 5.46 2.69
CA PHE A 120 -12.97 6.63 3.42
C PHE A 120 -11.75 7.23 2.73
N PHE A 121 -11.57 8.52 2.87
CA PHE A 121 -10.54 9.26 2.16
C PHE A 121 -10.06 10.43 3.01
N GLY A 122 -8.85 10.89 2.74
CA GLY A 122 -8.24 11.96 3.49
C GLY A 122 -6.87 12.31 2.96
N HIS A 123 -6.06 12.90 3.84
CA HIS A 123 -4.68 13.23 3.55
C HIS A 123 -3.78 12.57 4.60
N ALA A 124 -2.66 12.04 4.14
CA ALA A 124 -1.57 11.57 4.98
C ALA A 124 -0.44 12.61 4.99
N TYR A 125 0.29 12.65 6.10
CA TYR A 125 1.54 13.36 6.23
C TYR A 125 2.57 12.35 6.70
N VAL A 126 3.70 12.26 6.01
CA VAL A 126 4.78 11.33 6.33
C VAL A 126 5.96 12.16 6.78
N GLY A 127 6.36 11.99 8.04
CA GLY A 127 7.56 12.61 8.60
C GLY A 127 8.61 11.54 8.87
N TYR A 128 9.83 11.74 8.39
CA TYR A 128 10.95 10.86 8.71
C TYR A 128 12.26 11.64 8.81
N ILE A 129 13.25 11.02 9.44
CA ILE A 129 14.60 11.54 9.56
C ILE A 129 15.47 10.77 8.58
N ALA A 130 16.01 11.47 7.58
CA ALA A 130 16.94 10.88 6.63
C ALA A 130 18.35 10.82 7.24
N HIS A 131 19.03 9.70 7.03
CA HIS A 131 20.46 9.54 7.34
C HIS A 131 21.27 9.50 6.04
N GLU A 132 21.71 8.33 5.61
CA GLU A 132 22.42 8.16 4.34
C GLU A 132 21.49 8.13 3.13
N HIS A 133 20.20 7.83 3.34
CA HIS A 133 19.23 7.65 2.26
C HIS A 133 17.95 8.45 2.50
N ILE A 134 17.40 8.97 1.39
CA ILE A 134 16.07 9.59 1.26
C ILE A 134 15.20 8.62 0.46
N ILE A 135 14.02 8.31 0.98
CA ILE A 135 12.96 7.55 0.29
C ILE A 135 12.20 8.49 -0.65
#